data_AF-A0A8J8DWN2-F1
#
_entry.id   AF-A0A8J8DWN2-F1
#
_cell.length_a   1.000
_cell.length_b   1.000
_cell.length_c   1.000
_cell.angle_alpha   90.00
_cell.angle_beta   90.00
_cell.angle_gamma   90.00
#
_symmetry.space_group_name_H-M   'P 1'
#
loop_
_entity.id
_entity.type
_entity.pdbx_description
1 polymer ?
#
loop_
_entity_poly.entity_id
_entity_poly.type
_entity_poly.pdbx_seq_one_letter_code
_entity_poly.pdbx_strand_id
1 'polypeptide(L)'
;MGGANTRKERPAPYLSLELLPIHLYVLVHLKKANVEYAKMIVKMTELPLGMINSAITDLMEAGLVERDSGSAVKRSKARFKKAFEVHKHHTYYRLSREGELFVRSIDEKWLKCYFNAIFPDGWKFIGVLIKSRDFEDTCKKAKAKNCAGLKEELILYRFITSTGRKTRFFKLFCKFLGL
;
A
#
# COMPACT_ATOMS: atom_id res chain seq x y z
N MET A 1 -7.68 -44.65 18.60
CA MET A 1 -6.61 -43.65 18.43
C MET A 1 -6.92 -42.84 17.18
N GLY A 2 -7.51 -41.66 17.34
CA GLY A 2 -7.96 -40.84 16.21
C GLY A 2 -7.80 -39.37 16.57
N GLY A 3 -6.68 -38.78 16.15
CA GLY A 3 -6.40 -37.36 16.26
C GLY A 3 -6.26 -36.77 14.86
N ALA A 4 -7.36 -36.69 14.12
CA ALA A 4 -7.39 -35.96 12.86
C ALA A 4 -7.28 -34.46 13.18
N ASN A 5 -6.09 -33.91 12.98
CA ASN A 5 -5.78 -32.50 13.13
C ASN A 5 -6.42 -31.70 11.98
N THR A 6 -7.73 -31.48 12.05
CA THR A 6 -8.43 -30.57 11.14
C THR A 6 -8.14 -29.13 11.55
N ARG A 7 -6.98 -28.61 11.14
CA ARG A 7 -6.84 -27.16 10.92
C ARG A 7 -7.71 -26.82 9.72
N LYS A 8 -9.03 -26.68 9.96
CA LYS A 8 -9.93 -26.03 9.02
C LYS A 8 -9.30 -24.69 8.66
N GLU A 9 -8.99 -24.50 7.39
CA GLU A 9 -8.61 -23.22 6.81
C GLU A 9 -9.73 -22.23 7.16
N ARG A 10 -9.54 -21.46 8.22
CA ARG A 10 -10.41 -20.32 8.49
C ARG A 10 -10.15 -19.34 7.36
N PRO A 11 -11.15 -18.98 6.54
CA PRO A 11 -10.99 -17.89 5.60
C PRO A 11 -10.52 -16.68 6.39
N ALA A 12 -9.40 -16.10 5.97
CA ALA A 12 -8.81 -15.02 6.73
C ALA A 12 -9.80 -13.85 6.83
N PRO A 13 -10.04 -13.29 8.03
CA PRO A 13 -11.16 -12.37 8.29
C PRO A 13 -11.13 -11.05 7.50
N TYR A 14 -10.05 -10.78 6.77
CA TYR A 14 -9.90 -9.61 5.89
C TYR A 14 -10.44 -9.80 4.46
N LEU A 15 -11.00 -10.97 4.12
CA LEU A 15 -11.48 -11.29 2.76
C LEU A 15 -12.62 -10.38 2.24
N SER A 16 -13.24 -9.56 3.09
CA SER A 16 -14.27 -8.59 2.68
C SER A 16 -13.72 -7.20 2.31
N LEU A 17 -12.44 -6.92 2.54
CA LEU A 17 -11.84 -5.64 2.18
C LEU A 17 -11.35 -5.67 0.73
N GLU A 18 -11.90 -4.79 -0.10
CA GLU A 18 -11.29 -4.47 -1.39
C GLU A 18 -10.00 -3.68 -1.15
N LEU A 19 -8.86 -4.32 -1.41
CA LEU A 19 -7.56 -3.73 -1.13
C LEU A 19 -7.17 -2.72 -2.23
N LEU A 20 -7.59 -1.47 -2.09
CA LEU A 20 -7.15 -0.39 -2.98
C LEU A 20 -5.62 -0.13 -2.88
N PRO A 21 -5.00 0.49 -3.89
CA PRO A 21 -3.55 0.81 -3.88
C PRO A 21 -3.08 1.60 -2.66
N ILE A 22 -3.93 2.47 -2.12
CA ILE A 22 -3.62 3.22 -0.90
C ILE A 22 -3.53 2.30 0.34
N HIS A 23 -4.40 1.28 0.45
CA HIS A 23 -4.34 0.29 1.52
C HIS A 23 -3.03 -0.49 1.44
N LEU A 24 -2.72 -0.99 0.24
CA LEU A 24 -1.49 -1.73 0.02
C LEU A 24 -0.25 -0.88 0.32
N TYR A 25 -0.25 0.41 -0.07
CA TYR A 25 0.82 1.33 0.27
C TYR A 25 0.97 1.52 1.79
N VAL A 26 -0.11 1.74 2.53
CA VAL A 26 -0.06 1.91 4.00
C VAL A 26 0.56 0.67 4.65
N LEU A 27 0.17 -0.53 4.22
CA LEU A 27 0.71 -1.79 4.74
C LEU A 27 2.22 -1.91 4.51
N VAL A 28 2.68 -1.72 3.27
CA VAL A 28 4.12 -1.83 2.97
C VAL A 28 4.93 -0.66 3.53
N HIS A 29 4.32 0.51 3.69
CA HIS A 29 4.91 1.64 4.39
C HIS A 29 5.15 1.31 5.86
N LEU A 30 4.13 0.82 6.56
CA LEU A 30 4.25 0.43 7.97
C LEU A 30 5.23 -0.74 8.12
N LYS A 31 5.32 -1.66 7.16
CA LYS A 31 6.37 -2.68 7.16
C LYS A 31 7.79 -2.11 7.14
N LYS A 32 8.02 -1.03 6.39
CA LYS A 32 9.33 -0.37 6.29
C LYS A 32 9.59 0.55 7.48
N ALA A 33 8.59 1.30 7.93
CA ALA A 33 8.68 2.26 9.03
C ALA A 33 8.63 1.61 10.43
N ASN A 34 8.04 0.41 10.51
CA ASN A 34 7.61 -0.32 11.71
C ASN A 34 6.50 0.40 12.51
N VAL A 35 6.67 1.69 12.80
CA VAL A 35 5.66 2.51 13.49
C VAL A 35 5.64 3.90 12.85
N GLU A 36 4.47 4.42 12.50
CA GLU A 36 4.34 5.76 11.89
C GLU A 36 2.97 6.43 12.17
N TYR A 37 2.90 7.76 12.08
CA TYR A 37 1.65 8.52 12.18
C TYR A 37 1.15 9.00 10.81
N ALA A 38 -0.16 9.15 10.65
CA ALA A 38 -0.81 9.46 9.37
C ALA A 38 -0.24 10.71 8.67
N LYS A 39 0.05 11.77 9.44
CA LYS A 39 0.59 13.02 8.87
C LYS A 39 2.02 12.88 8.32
N MET A 40 2.82 11.90 8.75
CA MET A 40 4.08 11.59 8.08
C MET A 40 3.84 10.90 6.74
N ILE A 41 2.89 9.96 6.70
CA ILE A 41 2.50 9.27 5.47
C ILE A 41 2.04 10.30 4.42
N VAL A 42 1.18 11.25 4.80
CA VAL A 42 0.76 12.40 3.98
C VAL A 42 1.95 13.18 3.43
N LYS A 43 2.93 13.52 4.27
CA LYS A 43 4.13 14.27 3.83
C LYS A 43 4.97 13.49 2.82
N MET A 44 4.98 12.17 2.89
CA MET A 44 5.73 11.33 1.96
C MET A 44 5.00 11.13 0.64
N THR A 45 3.69 10.87 0.67
CA THR A 45 2.90 10.53 -0.52
C THR A 45 2.32 11.74 -1.24
N GLU A 46 2.17 12.87 -0.54
CA GLU A 46 1.41 14.05 -0.96
C GLU A 46 -0.09 13.78 -1.15
N LEU A 47 -0.60 12.68 -0.56
CA LEU A 47 -2.03 12.37 -0.55
C LEU A 47 -2.76 13.12 0.58
N PRO A 48 -4.06 13.44 0.41
CA PRO A 48 -4.87 14.07 1.45
C PRO A 48 -4.93 13.25 2.74
N LEU A 49 -4.90 13.93 3.89
CA LEU A 49 -4.96 13.30 5.22
C LEU A 49 -6.21 12.45 5.41
N GLY A 50 -7.37 12.91 4.93
CA GLY A 50 -8.63 12.15 5.01
C GLY A 50 -8.51 10.77 4.36
N MET A 51 -7.88 10.72 3.17
CA MET A 51 -7.70 9.47 2.41
C MET A 51 -6.78 8.49 3.13
N ILE A 52 -5.67 8.99 3.72
CA ILE A 52 -4.76 8.18 4.53
C ILE A 52 -5.47 7.66 5.80
N ASN A 53 -6.26 8.51 6.46
CA ASN A 53 -7.00 8.11 7.66
C ASN A 53 -8.06 7.05 7.34
N SER A 54 -8.85 7.21 6.27
CA SER A 54 -9.80 6.19 5.82
C SER A 54 -9.09 4.87 5.54
N ALA A 55 -8.00 4.90 4.78
CA ALA A 55 -7.21 3.71 4.51
C ALA A 55 -6.67 3.01 5.77
N ILE A 56 -6.26 3.78 6.79
CA ILE A 56 -5.83 3.23 8.08
C ILE A 56 -7.03 2.62 8.83
N THR A 57 -8.18 3.29 8.84
CA THR A 57 -9.40 2.78 9.48
C THR A 57 -9.84 1.46 8.85
N ASP A 58 -9.94 1.39 7.53
CA ASP A 58 -10.34 0.18 6.80
C ASP A 58 -9.39 -0.99 7.11
N LEU A 59 -8.08 -0.72 7.17
CA LEU A 59 -7.07 -1.72 7.53
C LEU A 59 -7.10 -2.11 9.02
N MET A 60 -7.52 -1.22 9.91
CA MET A 60 -7.74 -1.53 11.32
C MET A 60 -8.96 -2.41 11.50
N GLU A 61 -10.06 -2.12 10.81
CA GLU A 61 -11.29 -2.93 10.81
C GLU A 61 -11.04 -4.33 10.22
N ALA A 62 -10.20 -4.42 9.18
CA ALA A 62 -9.72 -5.69 8.65
C ALA A 62 -8.69 -6.42 9.54
N GLY A 63 -8.28 -5.82 10.66
CA GLY A 63 -7.33 -6.41 11.61
C GLY A 63 -5.88 -6.48 11.12
N LEU A 64 -5.52 -5.75 10.06
CA LEU A 64 -4.17 -5.73 9.47
C LEU A 64 -3.28 -4.63 10.08
N VAL A 65 -3.89 -3.57 10.61
CA VAL A 65 -3.21 -2.45 11.27
C VAL A 65 -3.76 -2.28 12.68
N GLU A 66 -2.91 -1.83 13.61
CA GLU A 66 -3.33 -1.48 14.96
C GLU A 66 -2.64 -0.22 15.48
N ARG A 67 -3.21 0.38 16.52
CA ARG A 67 -2.60 1.54 17.20
C ARG A 67 -1.38 1.10 17.99
N ASP A 68 -0.32 1.88 17.91
CA ASP A 68 0.87 1.67 18.73
C ASP A 68 0.68 2.24 20.14
N SER A 69 0.76 1.38 21.15
CA SER A 69 0.65 1.75 22.57
C SER A 69 1.90 2.44 23.11
N GLY A 70 1.77 3.10 24.26
CA GLY A 70 2.86 3.81 24.96
C GLY A 70 2.91 5.31 24.67
N SER A 71 3.52 6.08 25.58
CA SER A 71 3.54 7.55 25.55
C SER A 71 4.67 8.15 24.71
N ALA A 72 5.61 7.34 24.23
CA ALA A 72 6.76 7.80 23.45
C ALA A 72 7.08 6.83 22.31
N VAL A 73 7.79 7.34 21.30
CA VAL A 73 8.31 6.55 20.18
C VAL A 73 9.81 6.74 20.09
N LYS A 74 10.56 5.64 20.28
CA LYS A 74 12.01 5.58 20.10
C LYS A 74 12.38 5.25 18.66
N ARG A 75 13.55 5.70 18.21
CA ARG A 75 14.10 5.43 16.87
C ARG A 75 14.33 3.95 16.60
N SER A 76 14.69 3.18 17.62
CA SER A 76 14.80 1.71 17.51
C SER A 76 13.48 1.05 17.10
N LYS A 77 12.34 1.70 17.41
CA LYS A 77 11.00 1.23 17.06
C LYS A 77 10.46 1.90 15.79
N ALA A 78 10.63 3.20 15.59
CA ALA A 78 10.19 3.90 14.37
C ALA A 78 11.38 4.19 13.45
N ARG A 79 11.53 3.40 12.38
CA ARG A 79 12.76 3.34 11.56
C ARG A 79 12.99 4.60 10.72
N PHE A 80 11.92 5.31 10.36
CA PHE A 80 12.02 6.58 9.62
C PHE A 80 12.22 7.80 10.53
N LYS A 81 12.18 7.61 11.85
CA LYS A 81 12.40 8.67 12.82
C LYS A 81 13.85 9.14 12.81
N LYS A 82 14.05 10.46 12.82
CA LYS A 82 15.39 11.08 12.94
C LYS A 82 15.86 11.20 14.40
N ALA A 83 15.01 11.74 15.26
CA ALA A 83 15.32 11.92 16.69
C ALA A 83 15.35 10.59 17.44
N PHE A 84 16.15 10.51 18.52
CA PHE A 84 16.29 9.29 19.32
C PHE A 84 14.96 8.86 19.99
N GLU A 85 14.23 9.81 20.56
CA GLU A 85 12.93 9.58 21.21
C GLU A 85 12.07 10.84 21.11
N VAL A 86 10.74 10.68 21.01
CA VAL A 86 9.78 11.78 21.25
C VAL A 86 8.58 11.26 22.01
N HIS A 87 7.98 12.13 22.83
CA HIS A 87 6.65 11.90 23.37
C HIS A 87 5.58 12.02 22.28
N LYS A 88 4.55 11.18 22.37
CA LYS A 88 3.47 11.12 21.38
C LYS A 88 2.47 12.24 21.64
N HIS A 89 2.28 13.09 20.63
CA HIS A 89 1.14 14.01 20.53
C HIS A 89 0.17 13.59 19.42
N HIS A 90 0.44 12.46 18.75
CA HIS A 90 -0.32 11.92 17.64
C HIS A 90 -0.53 10.42 17.83
N THR A 91 -1.58 9.89 17.19
CA THR A 91 -1.78 8.45 17.08
C THR A 91 -0.76 7.87 16.11
N TYR A 92 -0.04 6.86 16.57
CA TYR A 92 0.87 6.07 15.75
C TYR A 92 0.23 4.73 15.46
N TYR A 93 0.55 4.18 14.29
CA TYR A 93 0.04 2.92 13.79
C TYR A 93 1.20 1.99 13.47
N ARG A 94 0.94 0.69 13.56
CA ARG A 94 1.85 -0.38 13.18
C ARG A 94 1.07 -1.52 12.55
N LEU A 95 1.77 -2.42 11.87
CA LEU A 95 1.15 -3.67 11.44
C LEU A 95 0.75 -4.50 12.66
N SER A 96 -0.41 -5.14 12.56
CA SER A 96 -0.77 -6.24 13.44
C SER A 96 0.06 -7.48 13.12
N ARG A 97 -0.07 -8.54 13.93
CA ARG A 97 0.54 -9.83 13.60
C ARG A 97 0.05 -10.37 12.25
N GLU A 98 -1.24 -10.27 11.97
CA GLU A 98 -1.82 -10.72 10.70
C GLU A 98 -1.36 -9.82 9.54
N GLY A 99 -1.29 -8.50 9.75
CA GLY A 99 -0.73 -7.58 8.76
C GLY A 99 0.74 -7.87 8.42
N GLU A 100 1.55 -8.22 9.42
CA GLU A 100 2.94 -8.64 9.24
C GLU A 100 3.06 -9.92 8.39
N LEU A 101 2.20 -10.91 8.64
CA LEU A 101 2.17 -12.15 7.85
C LEU A 101 1.68 -11.90 6.42
N PHE A 102 0.61 -11.12 6.28
CA PHE A 102 0.07 -10.72 4.98
C PHE A 102 1.13 -10.03 4.14
N VAL A 103 1.79 -8.99 4.64
CA VAL A 103 2.79 -8.26 3.86
C VAL A 103 3.98 -9.14 3.47
N ARG A 104 4.36 -10.11 4.31
CA ARG A 104 5.42 -11.08 3.97
C ARG A 104 5.02 -12.07 2.87
N SER A 105 3.74 -12.34 2.70
CA SER A 105 3.21 -13.21 1.65
C SER A 105 3.08 -12.52 0.28
N ILE A 106 3.25 -11.20 0.20
CA ILE A 106 3.21 -10.46 -1.06
C ILE A 106 4.47 -10.82 -1.86
N ASP A 107 4.27 -11.61 -2.91
CA ASP A 107 5.27 -11.96 -3.90
C ASP A 107 4.87 -11.45 -5.30
N GLU A 108 5.70 -11.72 -6.31
CA GLU A 108 5.43 -11.30 -7.69
C GLU A 108 4.12 -11.89 -8.23
N LYS A 109 3.81 -13.14 -7.88
CA LYS A 109 2.58 -13.81 -8.32
C LYS A 109 1.36 -13.10 -7.75
N TRP A 110 1.39 -12.77 -6.46
CA TRP A 110 0.35 -12.02 -5.79
C TRP A 110 0.19 -10.63 -6.42
N LEU A 111 1.29 -9.91 -6.66
CA LEU A 111 1.25 -8.57 -7.30
C LEU A 111 0.69 -8.64 -8.72
N LYS A 112 1.03 -9.67 -9.49
CA LYS A 112 0.48 -9.87 -10.82
C LYS A 112 -1.04 -10.06 -10.77
N CYS A 113 -1.54 -10.88 -9.87
CA CYS A 113 -2.99 -11.07 -9.65
C CYS A 113 -3.65 -9.76 -9.21
N TYR A 114 -3.04 -9.07 -8.25
CA TYR A 114 -3.51 -7.80 -7.72
C TYR A 114 -3.68 -6.74 -8.82
N PHE A 115 -2.62 -6.41 -9.56
CA PHE A 115 -2.70 -5.36 -10.58
C PHE A 115 -3.64 -5.73 -11.74
N ASN A 116 -3.70 -7.01 -12.12
CA ASN A 116 -4.62 -7.47 -13.16
C ASN A 116 -6.09 -7.45 -12.72
N ALA A 117 -6.37 -7.51 -11.41
CA ALA A 117 -7.73 -7.37 -10.89
C ALA A 117 -8.22 -5.92 -10.91
N ILE A 118 -7.31 -4.94 -10.81
CA ILE A 118 -7.64 -3.52 -10.78
C ILE A 118 -7.88 -2.96 -12.18
N PHE A 119 -7.09 -3.37 -13.17
CA PHE A 119 -7.34 -3.04 -14.57
C PHE A 119 -6.75 -4.09 -15.54
N PRO A 120 -7.31 -4.22 -16.76
CA PRO A 120 -6.86 -5.23 -17.74
C PRO A 120 -5.36 -5.13 -18.05
N ASP A 121 -4.67 -6.27 -18.08
CA ASP A 121 -3.21 -6.38 -18.26
C ASP A 121 -2.39 -5.51 -17.29
N GLY A 122 -2.93 -5.23 -16.11
CA GLY A 122 -2.39 -4.22 -15.22
C GLY A 122 -0.94 -4.45 -14.79
N TRP A 123 -0.53 -5.69 -14.54
CA TRP A 123 0.86 -6.02 -14.21
C TRP A 123 1.84 -5.56 -15.30
N LYS A 124 1.52 -5.89 -16.56
CA LYS A 124 2.34 -5.51 -17.70
C LYS A 124 2.35 -4.00 -17.88
N PHE A 125 1.19 -3.36 -17.75
CA PHE A 125 1.05 -1.92 -17.90
C PHE A 125 1.85 -1.16 -16.83
N ILE A 126 1.77 -1.56 -15.56
CA ILE A 126 2.55 -0.97 -14.47
C ILE A 126 4.05 -1.12 -14.73
N GLY A 127 4.50 -2.31 -15.18
CA GLY A 127 5.89 -2.53 -15.56
C GLY A 127 6.39 -1.57 -16.65
N VAL A 128 5.54 -1.22 -17.61
CA VAL A 128 5.85 -0.20 -18.63
C VAL A 128 5.82 1.21 -18.01
N LEU A 129 4.80 1.54 -17.22
CA LEU A 129 4.63 2.86 -16.59
C LEU A 129 5.82 3.24 -15.69
N ILE A 130 6.36 2.27 -14.94
CA ILE A 130 7.55 2.45 -14.10
C ILE A 130 8.73 2.95 -14.95
N LYS A 131 8.95 2.33 -16.12
CA LYS A 131 10.09 2.59 -17.03
C LYS A 131 9.88 3.78 -17.97
N SER A 132 8.64 4.20 -18.18
CA SER A 132 8.28 5.32 -19.06
C SER A 132 8.50 6.67 -18.38
N ARG A 133 8.53 7.76 -19.16
CA ARG A 133 8.61 9.12 -18.58
C ARG A 133 7.28 9.55 -17.94
N ASP A 134 6.19 9.37 -18.68
CA ASP A 134 4.83 9.80 -18.37
C ASP A 134 3.80 8.80 -18.95
N PHE A 135 2.52 9.10 -18.77
CA PHE A 135 1.43 8.27 -19.26
C PHE A 135 1.41 8.18 -20.78
N GLU A 136 1.63 9.27 -21.50
CA GLU A 136 1.60 9.31 -22.96
C GLU A 136 2.70 8.43 -23.58
N ASP A 137 3.93 8.45 -23.03
CA ASP A 137 5.00 7.52 -23.38
C ASP A 137 4.62 6.06 -23.06
N THR A 138 3.95 5.84 -21.92
CA THR A 138 3.47 4.52 -21.51
C THR A 138 2.45 3.95 -22.48
N CYS A 139 1.45 4.74 -22.86
CA CYS A 139 0.39 4.33 -23.81
C CYS A 139 0.99 3.90 -25.15
N LYS A 140 1.97 4.65 -25.68
CA LYS A 140 2.69 4.31 -26.92
C LYS A 140 3.45 2.99 -26.80
N LYS A 141 4.21 2.81 -25.71
CA LYS A 141 5.03 1.61 -25.48
C LYS A 141 4.21 0.36 -25.18
N ALA A 142 3.11 0.51 -24.43
CA ALA A 142 2.24 -0.60 -24.05
C ALA A 142 1.33 -1.07 -25.20
N LYS A 143 1.18 -0.26 -26.26
CA LYS A 143 0.21 -0.50 -27.36
C LYS A 143 -1.20 -0.77 -26.82
N ALA A 144 -1.58 -0.06 -25.75
CA ALA A 144 -2.85 -0.27 -25.10
C ALA A 144 -4.02 0.20 -25.99
N LYS A 145 -5.07 -0.62 -26.11
CA LYS A 145 -6.23 -0.33 -26.96
C LYS A 145 -7.11 0.79 -26.41
N ASN A 146 -7.20 0.92 -25.09
CA ASN A 146 -8.02 1.93 -24.40
C ASN A 146 -7.18 2.80 -23.46
N CYS A 147 -6.40 3.72 -24.01
CA CYS A 147 -5.58 4.61 -23.18
C CYS A 147 -6.41 5.66 -22.41
N ALA A 148 -7.58 6.08 -22.92
CA ALA A 148 -8.40 7.06 -22.21
C ALA A 148 -8.92 6.51 -20.87
N GLY A 149 -9.56 5.33 -20.90
CA GLY A 149 -10.06 4.68 -19.68
C GLY A 149 -8.94 4.33 -18.70
N LEU A 150 -7.80 3.83 -19.18
CA LEU A 150 -6.64 3.58 -18.31
C LEU A 150 -6.12 4.85 -17.65
N LYS A 151 -6.15 6.00 -18.34
CA LYS A 151 -5.74 7.27 -17.76
C LYS A 151 -6.65 7.66 -16.59
N GLU A 152 -7.95 7.50 -16.75
CA GLU A 152 -8.95 7.79 -15.70
C GLU A 152 -8.74 6.91 -14.46
N GLU A 153 -8.58 5.60 -14.65
CA GLU A 153 -8.28 4.66 -13.57
C GLU A 153 -6.99 5.03 -12.82
N LEU A 154 -5.91 5.33 -13.54
CA LEU A 154 -4.64 5.70 -12.92
C LEU A 154 -4.71 7.03 -12.18
N ILE A 155 -5.55 7.97 -12.62
CA ILE A 155 -5.82 9.22 -11.90
C ILE A 155 -6.64 8.94 -10.62
N LEU A 156 -7.62 8.04 -10.71
CA LEU A 156 -8.46 7.61 -9.60
C LEU A 156 -7.60 6.98 -8.49
N TYR A 157 -6.73 6.04 -8.85
CA TYR A 157 -5.75 5.40 -7.95
C TYR A 157 -4.55 6.29 -7.60
N ARG A 158 -4.53 7.55 -8.07
CA ARG A 158 -3.48 8.54 -7.79
C ARG A 158 -2.10 8.12 -8.28
N PHE A 159 -2.01 7.24 -9.26
CA PHE A 159 -0.72 6.82 -9.84
C PHE A 159 -0.14 7.92 -10.74
N ILE A 160 -1.00 8.66 -11.43
CA ILE A 160 -0.62 9.80 -12.26
C ILE A 160 -1.46 11.04 -11.95
N THR A 161 -0.97 12.21 -12.34
CA THR A 161 -1.72 13.46 -12.38
C THR A 161 -2.66 13.49 -13.58
N SER A 162 -3.59 14.45 -13.61
CA SER A 162 -4.43 14.73 -14.80
C SER A 162 -3.61 14.96 -16.07
N THR A 163 -2.43 15.55 -15.92
CA THR A 163 -1.45 15.79 -17.00
C THR A 163 -0.62 14.56 -17.38
N GLY A 164 -0.84 13.39 -16.77
CA GLY A 164 -0.13 12.15 -17.10
C GLY A 164 1.22 11.96 -16.40
N ARG A 165 1.63 12.88 -15.50
CA ARG A 165 2.89 12.74 -14.76
C ARG A 165 2.74 11.76 -13.60
N LYS A 166 3.76 10.93 -13.37
CA LYS A 166 3.81 10.02 -12.22
C LYS A 166 3.82 10.79 -10.90
N THR A 167 2.89 10.46 -10.01
CA THR A 167 2.81 11.07 -8.67
C THR A 167 3.96 10.60 -7.78
N ARG A 168 4.19 11.33 -6.69
CA ARG A 168 5.14 10.88 -5.65
C ARG A 168 4.67 9.62 -4.95
N PHE A 169 3.35 9.51 -4.71
CA PHE A 169 2.70 8.29 -4.23
C PHE A 169 3.08 7.07 -5.06
N PHE A 170 2.87 7.10 -6.39
CA PHE A 170 3.19 5.98 -7.28
C PHE A 170 4.65 5.54 -7.18
N LYS A 171 5.58 6.51 -7.23
CA LYS A 171 7.01 6.23 -7.17
C LYS A 171 7.40 5.55 -5.85
N LEU A 172 6.86 6.02 -4.73
CA LEU A 172 7.10 5.40 -3.42
C LEU A 172 6.43 4.03 -3.32
N PHE A 173 5.23 3.88 -3.86
CA PHE A 173 4.48 2.64 -3.88
C PHE A 173 5.27 1.53 -4.60
N CYS A 174 5.70 1.76 -5.84
CA CYS A 174 6.56 0.82 -6.56
C CYS A 174 7.86 0.53 -5.81
N LYS A 175 8.55 1.57 -5.31
CA LYS A 175 9.79 1.40 -4.53
C LYS A 175 9.60 0.53 -3.29
N PHE A 176 8.48 0.66 -2.59
CA PHE A 176 8.24 -0.08 -1.35
C PHE A 176 7.80 -1.52 -1.61
N LEU A 177 7.13 -1.76 -2.74
CA LEU A 177 6.82 -3.09 -3.26
C LEU A 177 8.05 -3.80 -3.87
N GLY A 178 9.12 -3.07 -4.19
CA GLY A 178 10.32 -3.63 -4.81
C GLY A 178 10.21 -3.79 -6.33
N LEU A 179 9.40 -2.95 -6.98
CA LEU A 179 9.18 -2.89 -8.43
C LEU A 179 10.08 -1.87 -9.12
#